data_AF-A0A8D8J0Y7-F1
#
_entry.id   AF-A0A8D8J0Y7-F1
#
_cell.length_a   1.000
_cell.length_b   1.000
_cell.length_c   1.000
_cell.angle_alpha   90.00
_cell.angle_beta   90.00
_cell.angle_gamma   90.00
#
_symmetry.space_group_name_H-M   'P 1'
#
loop_
_entity.id
_entity.type
_entity.pdbx_description
1 polymer ?
#
loop_
_entity_poly.entity_id
_entity_poly.type
_entity_poly.pdbx_seq_one_letter_code
_entity_poly.pdbx_strand_id
1 'polypeptide(L)'
;MEIFILSTSSLRITDLIEEMCQVPVALEFLFCIMVWCLNMIYISQKIDLNLINVMIIFFLSLVHVFCYSYLGSELAEEAAAVGTAIYDLPWYEHSAELQRYYRLMLQRTQRPTGITGVKFFVVERTTFFSVVQMAYSYYLVLKDVLNKL
;
A
#
# COMPACT_ATOMS: atom_id res chain seq x y z
N MET A 1 -5.55 7.89 31.47
CA MET A 1 -4.59 6.77 31.32
C MET A 1 -5.02 5.80 30.20
N GLU A 2 -6.30 5.46 30.09
CA GLU A 2 -6.81 4.56 29.03
C GLU A 2 -6.58 5.06 27.60
N ILE A 3 -6.81 6.35 27.30
CA ILE A 3 -6.55 6.94 25.96
C ILE A 3 -5.07 6.81 25.56
N PHE A 4 -4.17 6.94 26.53
CA PHE A 4 -2.74 6.81 26.30
C PHE A 4 -2.34 5.37 25.96
N ILE A 5 -2.89 4.39 26.68
CA ILE A 5 -2.65 2.96 26.46
C ILE A 5 -3.24 2.52 25.12
N LEU A 6 -4.42 3.02 24.76
CA LEU A 6 -5.08 2.69 23.49
C LEU A 6 -4.30 3.21 22.28
N SER A 7 -3.86 4.47 22.30
CA SER A 7 -3.08 5.07 21.21
C SER A 7 -1.68 4.45 21.09
N THR A 8 -1.00 4.13 22.21
CA THR A 8 0.28 3.41 22.15
C THR A 8 0.13 1.97 21.65
N SER A 9 -0.97 1.29 21.98
CA SER A 9 -1.24 -0.07 21.50
C SER A 9 -1.56 -0.09 20.00
N SER A 10 -2.40 0.85 19.54
CA SER A 10 -2.74 1.00 18.11
C SER A 10 -1.52 1.31 17.26
N LEU A 11 -0.69 2.27 17.66
CA LEU A 11 0.52 2.64 16.91
C LEU A 11 1.55 1.51 16.87
N ARG A 12 1.71 0.76 17.99
CA ARG A 12 2.62 -0.38 18.04
C ARG A 12 2.18 -1.52 17.13
N ILE A 13 0.87 -1.74 17.01
CA ILE A 13 0.31 -2.74 16.08
C ILE A 13 0.56 -2.31 14.63
N THR A 14 0.41 -1.04 14.29
CA THR A 14 0.70 -0.52 12.94
C THR A 14 2.18 -0.72 12.57
N ASP A 15 3.11 -0.42 13.48
CA ASP A 15 4.56 -0.63 13.25
C ASP A 15 4.90 -2.12 13.04
N LEU A 16 4.30 -3.02 13.84
CA LEU A 16 4.47 -4.48 13.70
C LEU A 16 3.91 -5.00 12.38
N ILE A 17 2.74 -4.51 11.97
CA ILE A 17 2.13 -4.85 10.68
C ILE A 17 2.99 -4.36 9.54
N GLU A 18 3.51 -3.14 9.60
CA GLU A 18 4.41 -2.61 8.57
C GLU A 18 5.64 -3.50 8.43
N GLU A 19 6.31 -3.84 9.53
CA GLU A 19 7.53 -4.67 9.51
C GLU A 19 7.27 -6.08 8.96
N MET A 20 6.12 -6.68 9.29
CA MET A 20 5.74 -8.02 8.82
C MET A 20 5.25 -8.01 7.36
N CYS A 21 4.52 -6.98 6.93
CA CYS A 21 3.93 -6.90 5.60
C CYS A 21 4.89 -6.31 4.55
N GLN A 22 5.96 -5.66 4.97
CA GLN A 22 6.94 -4.99 4.10
C GLN A 22 7.43 -5.87 2.93
N VAL A 23 7.85 -7.10 3.21
CA VAL A 23 8.41 -8.03 2.21
C VAL A 23 7.33 -8.76 1.41
N PRO A 24 6.28 -9.33 2.03
CA PRO A 24 5.19 -9.97 1.29
C PRO A 24 4.53 -9.04 0.26
N VAL A 25 4.27 -7.79 0.65
CA VAL A 25 3.61 -6.81 -0.23
C VAL A 25 4.49 -6.48 -1.44
N ALA A 26 5.80 -6.30 -1.25
CA ALA A 26 6.71 -6.06 -2.37
C ALA A 26 6.77 -7.25 -3.35
N LEU A 27 6.79 -8.48 -2.83
CA LEU A 27 6.75 -9.68 -3.65
C LEU A 27 5.42 -9.81 -4.41
N GLU A 28 4.30 -9.47 -3.76
CA GLU A 28 2.97 -9.46 -4.36
C GLU A 28 2.91 -8.49 -5.55
N PHE A 29 3.39 -7.26 -5.40
CA PHE A 29 3.42 -6.30 -6.51
C PHE A 29 4.27 -6.78 -7.70
N LEU A 30 5.45 -7.36 -7.44
CA LEU A 30 6.28 -7.94 -8.50
C LEU A 30 5.57 -9.10 -9.22
N PHE A 31 4.89 -9.95 -8.45
CA PHE A 31 4.12 -11.06 -9.01
C PHE A 31 2.94 -10.57 -9.86
N CYS A 32 2.19 -9.58 -9.39
CA CYS A 32 1.09 -8.97 -10.14
C CYS A 32 1.55 -8.37 -11.47
N ILE A 33 2.69 -7.65 -11.49
CA ILE A 33 3.26 -7.11 -12.74
C ILE A 33 3.52 -8.24 -13.74
N MET A 34 4.17 -9.32 -13.30
CA MET A 34 4.48 -10.45 -14.17
C MET A 34 3.20 -11.13 -14.71
N VAL A 35 2.21 -11.38 -13.83
CA VAL A 35 0.93 -11.98 -14.21
C VAL A 35 0.16 -11.10 -15.20
N TRP A 36 0.13 -9.79 -14.97
CA TRP A 36 -0.55 -8.84 -15.87
C TRP A 36 0.11 -8.79 -17.25
N CYS A 37 1.44 -8.75 -17.31
CA CYS A 37 2.17 -8.82 -18.58
C CYS A 37 1.81 -10.10 -19.37
N LEU A 38 1.82 -11.26 -18.71
CA LEU A 38 1.52 -12.54 -19.36
C LEU A 38 0.05 -12.62 -19.83
N ASN A 39 -0.89 -12.16 -19.02
CA ASN A 39 -2.31 -12.11 -19.40
C ASN A 39 -2.54 -11.21 -20.62
N MET A 40 -1.92 -10.02 -20.67
CA MET A 40 -2.03 -9.13 -21.85
C MET A 40 -1.47 -9.77 -23.13
N ILE A 41 -0.37 -10.53 -23.04
CA ILE A 41 0.18 -11.26 -24.18
C ILE A 41 -0.77 -12.37 -24.63
N TYR A 42 -1.31 -13.14 -23.68
CA TYR A 42 -2.27 -14.21 -23.96
C TYR A 42 -3.48 -13.67 -24.72
N ILE A 43 -4.07 -12.58 -24.22
CA ILE A 43 -5.20 -11.89 -24.85
C ILE A 43 -4.84 -11.39 -26.26
N SER A 44 -3.61 -10.92 -26.47
CA SER A 44 -3.18 -10.40 -27.79
C SER A 44 -2.93 -11.50 -28.83
N GLN A 45 -2.69 -12.76 -28.43
CA GLN A 45 -2.30 -13.84 -29.34
C GLN A 45 -3.40 -14.89 -29.55
N LYS A 46 -4.25 -15.14 -28.56
CA LYS A 46 -5.22 -16.25 -28.58
C LYS A 46 -6.63 -15.75 -28.28
N ILE A 47 -7.57 -16.11 -29.16
CA ILE A 47 -9.01 -15.92 -28.95
C ILE A 47 -9.63 -17.32 -28.87
N ASP A 48 -9.60 -17.90 -27.67
CA ASP A 48 -10.18 -19.21 -27.34
C ASP A 48 -11.19 -19.12 -26.19
N LEU A 49 -11.89 -20.21 -25.87
CA LEU A 49 -12.86 -20.23 -24.76
C LEU A 49 -12.23 -19.88 -23.41
N ASN A 50 -10.93 -20.11 -23.24
CA ASN A 50 -10.19 -19.74 -22.03
C ASN A 50 -9.97 -18.23 -21.90
N LEU A 51 -10.14 -17.44 -22.96
CA LEU A 51 -10.00 -15.98 -22.94
C LEU A 51 -10.91 -15.34 -21.88
N ILE A 52 -12.14 -15.83 -21.73
CA ILE A 52 -13.09 -15.31 -20.75
C ILE A 52 -12.56 -15.53 -19.32
N ASN A 53 -12.02 -16.71 -19.03
CA ASN A 53 -11.43 -17.00 -17.73
C ASN A 53 -10.20 -16.12 -17.45
N VAL A 54 -9.33 -15.94 -18.45
CA VAL A 54 -8.14 -15.07 -18.33
C VAL A 54 -8.55 -13.61 -18.07
N MET A 55 -9.57 -13.10 -18.76
CA MET A 55 -10.09 -11.75 -18.55
C MET A 55 -10.68 -11.57 -17.16
N ILE A 56 -11.40 -12.57 -16.64
CA ILE A 56 -11.94 -12.55 -15.27
C ILE A 56 -10.81 -12.53 -14.25
N ILE A 57 -9.80 -13.41 -14.39
CA ILE A 57 -8.65 -13.45 -13.48
C ILE A 57 -7.90 -12.13 -13.50
N PHE A 58 -7.68 -11.57 -14.69
CA PHE A 58 -7.02 -10.27 -14.85
C PHE A 58 -7.80 -9.16 -14.13
N PHE A 59 -9.12 -9.08 -14.34
CA PHE A 59 -9.97 -8.10 -13.68
C PHE A 59 -9.99 -8.26 -12.15
N LEU A 60 -10.14 -9.49 -11.65
CA LEU A 60 -10.11 -9.79 -10.21
C LEU A 60 -8.78 -9.37 -9.58
N SER A 61 -7.66 -9.64 -10.26
CA SER A 61 -6.34 -9.24 -9.77
C SER A 61 -6.15 -7.72 -9.76
N LEU A 62 -6.74 -6.99 -10.73
CA LEU A 62 -6.73 -5.52 -10.72
C LEU A 62 -7.52 -4.96 -9.53
N VAL A 63 -8.72 -5.48 -9.28
CA VAL A 63 -9.55 -5.07 -8.14
C VAL A 63 -8.86 -5.40 -6.82
N HIS A 64 -8.21 -6.56 -6.73
CA HIS A 64 -7.45 -6.98 -5.55
C HIS A 64 -6.33 -6.00 -5.21
N VAL A 65 -5.45 -5.69 -6.16
CA VAL A 65 -4.36 -4.72 -5.96
C VAL A 65 -4.90 -3.30 -5.69
N PHE A 66 -5.98 -2.90 -6.37
CA PHE A 66 -6.64 -1.61 -6.11
C PHE A 66 -7.14 -1.51 -4.67
N CYS A 67 -7.89 -2.51 -4.19
CA CYS A 67 -8.39 -2.55 -2.81
C CYS A 67 -7.24 -2.51 -1.80
N TYR A 68 -6.16 -3.27 -2.02
CA TYR A 68 -4.98 -3.23 -1.15
C TYR A 68 -4.34 -1.85 -1.10
N SER A 69 -4.15 -1.20 -2.26
CA SER A 69 -3.58 0.14 -2.33
C SER A 69 -4.48 1.22 -1.69
N TYR A 70 -5.81 1.04 -1.81
CA TYR A 70 -6.80 1.92 -1.19
C TYR A 70 -6.75 1.81 0.33
N LEU A 71 -6.79 0.58 0.86
CA LEU A 71 -6.72 0.32 2.30
C LEU A 71 -5.39 0.81 2.90
N GLY A 72 -4.28 0.62 2.19
CA GLY A 72 -2.97 1.14 2.61
C GLY A 72 -2.95 2.67 2.70
N SER A 73 -3.62 3.35 1.77
CA SER A 73 -3.74 4.82 1.77
C SER A 73 -4.64 5.32 2.90
N GLU A 74 -5.79 4.69 3.09
CA GLU A 74 -6.75 5.06 4.15
C GLU A 74 -6.12 4.91 5.54
N LEU A 75 -5.39 3.80 5.76
CA LEU A 75 -4.68 3.56 7.00
C LEU A 75 -3.63 4.64 7.28
N ALA A 76 -2.94 5.10 6.24
CA ALA A 76 -1.94 6.17 6.36
C ALA A 76 -2.59 7.52 6.69
N GLU A 77 -3.74 7.82 6.07
CA GLU A 77 -4.50 9.04 6.30
C GLU A 77 -5.08 9.09 7.72
N GLU A 78 -5.66 8.00 8.21
CA GLU A 78 -6.15 7.88 9.59
C GLU A 78 -5.03 8.01 10.62
N ALA A 79 -3.87 7.39 10.36
CA ALA A 79 -2.72 7.52 11.24
C ALA A 79 -2.20 8.97 11.33
N ALA A 80 -2.25 9.72 10.22
CA ALA A 80 -1.93 11.15 10.21
C ALA A 80 -2.98 11.98 10.97
N ALA A 81 -4.28 11.66 10.82
CA ALA A 81 -5.37 12.34 11.51
C ALA A 81 -5.26 12.21 13.05
N VAL A 82 -4.84 11.06 13.55
CA VAL A 82 -4.53 10.85 14.98
C VAL A 82 -3.44 11.80 15.46
N GLY A 83 -2.40 12.03 14.63
CA GLY A 83 -1.34 12.99 14.93
C GLY A 83 -1.85 14.42 15.08
N THR A 84 -2.72 14.85 14.16
CA THR A 84 -3.35 16.19 14.19
C THR A 84 -4.26 16.35 15.41
N ALA A 85 -5.07 15.33 15.74
CA ALA A 85 -5.94 15.38 16.91
C ALA A 85 -5.16 15.52 18.23
N ILE A 86 -3.99 14.87 18.34
CA ILE A 86 -3.08 15.01 19.50
C ILE A 86 -2.48 16.41 19.57
N TYR A 87 -2.19 17.03 18.43
CA TYR A 87 -1.66 18.38 18.35
C TYR A 87 -2.67 19.43 18.82
N ASP A 88 -3.95 19.28 18.46
CA ASP A 88 -5.03 20.21 18.76
C ASP A 88 -5.54 20.14 20.21
N LEU A 89 -5.20 19.08 20.95
CA LEU A 89 -5.46 19.00 22.38
C LEU A 89 -4.68 20.09 23.14
N PRO A 90 -5.23 20.72 24.20
CA PRO A 90 -4.52 21.67 25.06
C PRO A 90 -3.49 20.95 25.95
N TRP A 91 -2.54 20.26 25.33
CA TRP A 91 -1.53 19.41 25.96
C TRP A 91 -0.68 20.17 26.98
N TYR A 92 -0.53 21.48 26.79
CA TYR A 92 0.22 22.38 27.66
C TYR A 92 -0.48 22.67 29.00
N GLU A 93 -1.79 22.40 29.13
CA GLU A 93 -2.54 22.59 30.38
C GLU A 93 -2.52 21.33 31.27
N HIS A 94 -2.02 20.21 30.76
CA HIS A 94 -1.92 18.95 31.49
C HIS A 94 -0.63 18.84 32.32
N SER A 95 -0.58 17.86 33.23
CA SER A 95 0.57 17.59 34.09
C SER A 95 1.86 17.35 33.29
N ALA A 96 3.02 17.63 33.91
CA ALA A 96 4.33 17.47 33.27
C ALA A 96 4.60 16.04 32.74
N GLU A 97 4.04 15.02 33.41
CA GLU A 97 4.10 13.64 32.92
C GLU A 97 3.31 13.48 31.62
N LEU A 98 2.05 13.94 31.57
CA LEU A 98 1.19 13.88 30.38
C LEU A 98 1.77 14.68 29.22
N GLN A 99 2.36 15.86 29.47
CA GLN A 99 3.06 16.65 28.45
C GLN A 99 4.23 15.90 27.80
N ARG A 100 4.97 15.10 28.57
CA ARG A 100 6.06 14.27 28.04
C ARG A 100 5.49 13.16 27.15
N TYR A 101 4.36 12.57 27.54
CA TYR A 101 3.68 11.54 26.76
C TYR A 101 3.11 12.07 25.43
N TYR A 102 2.42 13.22 25.43
CA TYR A 102 1.90 13.83 24.21
C TYR A 102 3.01 14.16 23.21
N ARG A 103 4.16 14.68 23.68
CA ARG A 103 5.32 14.93 22.82
C ARG A 103 5.88 13.65 22.19
N LEU A 104 5.99 12.57 22.95
CA LEU A 104 6.43 11.29 22.41
C LEU A 104 5.44 10.74 21.38
N MET A 105 4.14 10.89 21.60
CA MET A 105 3.12 10.49 20.65
C MET A 105 3.16 11.33 19.37
N LEU A 106 3.24 12.65 19.49
CA LEU A 106 3.32 13.57 18.36
C LEU A 106 4.57 13.30 17.50
N GLN A 107 5.72 13.05 18.14
CA GLN A 107 6.94 12.67 17.43
C GLN A 107 6.82 11.33 16.69
N ARG A 108 5.95 10.43 17.18
CA ARG A 108 5.70 9.11 16.57
C ARG A 108 4.72 9.21 15.40
N THR A 109 3.64 9.97 15.53
CA THR A 109 2.63 10.17 14.46
C THR A 109 3.15 11.04 13.32
N GLN A 110 4.18 11.87 13.57
CA GLN A 110 4.87 12.63 12.52
C GLN A 110 5.82 11.77 11.67
N ARG A 111 6.10 10.52 12.06
CA ARG A 111 6.75 9.58 11.13
C ARG A 111 5.71 9.17 10.09
N PRO A 112 6.05 9.16 8.80
CA PRO A 112 5.14 8.72 7.76
C PRO A 112 4.79 7.26 8.01
N THR A 113 3.63 7.03 8.64
CA THR A 113 3.03 5.71 8.84
C THR A 113 2.26 5.39 7.58
N GLY A 114 2.96 4.84 6.59
CA GLY A 114 2.34 4.19 5.44
C GLY A 114 2.78 2.74 5.43
N ILE A 115 1.98 1.83 4.85
CA ILE A 115 2.49 0.49 4.57
C ILE A 115 3.58 0.65 3.51
N THR A 116 4.83 0.72 3.95
CA THR A 116 5.96 0.89 3.03
C THR A 116 6.42 -0.47 2.58
N GLY A 117 6.34 -0.77 1.28
CA GLY A 117 6.99 -1.93 0.67
C GLY A 117 8.51 -1.70 0.65
N VAL A 118 9.22 -2.38 1.54
CA VAL A 118 10.68 -2.39 1.69
C VAL A 118 11.33 -1.01 1.86
N LYS A 119 10.61 -0.01 2.40
CA LYS A 119 11.07 1.41 2.39
C LYS A 119 11.42 1.98 1.01
N PHE A 120 11.12 1.25 -0.06
CA PHE A 120 11.38 1.64 -1.46
C PHE A 120 10.11 2.20 -2.12
N PHE A 121 8.92 1.73 -1.71
CA PHE A 121 7.65 2.17 -2.26
C PHE A 121 6.62 2.35 -1.16
N VAL A 122 6.01 3.54 -1.08
CA VAL A 122 4.84 3.75 -0.22
C VAL A 122 3.64 3.15 -0.95
N VAL A 123 2.86 2.28 -0.30
CA VAL A 123 1.64 1.74 -0.89
C VAL A 123 0.54 2.80 -0.81
N GLU A 124 0.46 3.60 -1.86
CA GLU A 124 -0.54 4.66 -2.02
C GLU A 124 -1.39 4.41 -3.26
N ARG A 125 -2.52 5.12 -3.37
CA ARG A 125 -3.37 5.17 -4.59
C ARG A 125 -2.55 5.45 -5.87
N THR A 126 -1.46 6.20 -5.76
CA THR A 126 -0.52 6.52 -6.85
C THR A 126 0.30 5.31 -7.32
N THR A 127 0.60 4.39 -6.40
CA THR A 127 1.38 3.18 -6.65
C THR A 127 0.61 2.20 -7.54
N PHE A 128 -0.72 2.10 -7.39
CA PHE A 128 -1.55 1.29 -8.29
C PHE A 128 -1.38 1.70 -9.76
N PHE A 129 -1.52 3.00 -10.05
CA PHE A 129 -1.34 3.52 -11.40
C PHE A 129 0.05 3.26 -11.94
N SER A 130 1.07 3.46 -11.10
CA SER A 130 2.47 3.24 -11.46
C SER A 130 2.73 1.77 -11.84
N VAL A 131 2.17 0.82 -11.07
CA VAL A 131 2.29 -0.63 -11.32
C VAL A 131 1.59 -1.03 -12.62
N VAL A 132 0.37 -0.53 -12.86
CA VAL A 132 -0.37 -0.77 -14.11
C VAL A 132 0.43 -0.23 -15.32
N GLN A 133 0.96 0.98 -15.21
CA GLN A 133 1.77 1.59 -16.26
C GLN A 133 3.06 0.81 -16.53
N MET A 134 3.73 0.31 -15.49
CA MET A 134 4.91 -0.55 -15.63
C MET A 134 4.57 -1.84 -16.36
N ALA A 135 3.50 -2.54 -15.95
CA ALA A 135 3.06 -3.77 -16.60
C ALA A 135 2.73 -3.55 -18.08
N TYR A 136 2.02 -2.46 -18.41
CA TYR A 136 1.71 -2.12 -19.81
C TYR A 136 2.98 -1.80 -20.61
N SER A 137 3.93 -1.06 -20.04
CA SER A 137 5.20 -0.74 -20.69
C SER A 137 6.01 -2.01 -20.99
N TYR A 138 6.09 -2.94 -20.03
CA TYR A 138 6.75 -4.22 -20.23
C TYR A 138 6.03 -5.09 -21.27
N TYR A 139 4.69 -5.09 -21.27
CA TYR A 139 3.91 -5.74 -22.32
C TYR A 139 4.25 -5.20 -23.71
N LEU A 140 4.32 -3.88 -23.89
CA LEU A 140 4.66 -3.28 -25.18
C LEU A 140 6.05 -3.69 -25.68
N VAL A 141 7.05 -3.65 -24.79
CA VAL A 141 8.42 -4.07 -25.12
C VAL A 141 8.44 -5.55 -25.50
N LEU A 142 7.81 -6.41 -24.70
CA LEU A 142 7.81 -7.85 -24.95
C LEU A 142 7.04 -8.19 -26.24
N LYS A 143 5.95 -7.50 -26.51
CA LYS A 143 5.19 -7.62 -27.77
C LYS A 143 6.03 -7.22 -28.98
N ASP A 144 6.78 -6.12 -28.91
CA ASP A 144 7.65 -5.68 -30.01
C ASP A 144 8.77 -6.69 -30.28
N VAL A 145 9.38 -7.25 -29.23
CA VAL A 145 10.40 -8.31 -29.37
C VAL A 145 9.81 -9.58 -29.98
N LEU A 146 8.62 -10.01 -29.52
CA LEU A 146 7.94 -11.19 -30.05
C LEU A 146 7.50 -11.03 -31.50
N ASN A 147 7.09 -9.83 -31.93
CA ASN A 147 6.69 -9.57 -33.31
C ASN A 147 7.88 -9.50 -34.29
N LYS A 148 9.11 -9.33 -33.78
CA LYS A 148 10.36 -9.30 -34.58
C LYS A 148 10.99 -10.69 -34.76
N LEU A 149 10.50 -11.70 -34.04
CA LEU A 149 10.92 -13.10 -34.08
C LEU A 149 10.05 -13.89 -35.06
#